data_AF-A0A938T1N3-F1
#
_entry.id   AF-A0A938T1N3-F1
#
_cell.length_a   1.000
_cell.length_b   1.000
_cell.length_c   1.000
_cell.angle_alpha   90.00
_cell.angle_beta   90.00
_cell.angle_gamma   90.00
#
_symmetry.space_group_name_H-M   'P 1'
#
loop_
_entity.id
_entity.type
_entity.pdbx_description
1 polymer ?
#
loop_
_entity_poly.entity_id
_entity_poly.type
_entity_poly.pdbx_seq_one_letter_code
_entity_poly.pdbx_strand_id
1 'polypeptide(L)' 'MPGCLVDYDPTRKEGCVPTDTLLVSIAGCLAIDVVTFLRKMKVEITSFEIEISGERNPTPPQYFKSVDMAIRISGKD' A
#
# COMPACT_ATOMS: atom_id res chain seq x y z
N MET A 1 4.68 3.66 17.94
CA MET A 1 3.61 3.32 16.97
C MET A 1 2.60 2.49 17.74
N PRO A 2 1.37 2.98 18.00
CA PRO A 2 0.37 2.20 18.73
C PRO A 2 0.10 0.91 17.93
N GLY A 3 0.19 -0.24 18.59
CA GLY A 3 -0.02 -1.53 17.95
C GLY A 3 -1.45 -1.66 17.43
N CYS A 4 -1.62 -2.30 16.27
CA CYS A 4 -2.95 -2.72 15.82
C CYS A 4 -3.35 -3.95 16.65
N LEU A 5 -4.41 -3.82 17.45
CA LEU A 5 -5.00 -4.96 18.14
C LEU A 5 -5.79 -5.78 17.12
N VAL A 6 -5.32 -6.99 16.85
CA VAL A 6 -5.99 -7.95 15.97
C VAL A 6 -6.89 -8.81 16.84
N ASP A 7 -8.20 -8.61 16.72
CA ASP A 7 -9.20 -9.47 17.33
C ASP A 7 -9.70 -10.52 16.31
N TYR A 8 -10.19 -11.64 16.79
CA TYR A 8 -10.81 -12.66 15.94
C TYR A 8 -12.23 -12.24 15.56
N ASP A 9 -12.37 -11.62 14.39
CA ASP A 9 -13.69 -11.31 13.80
C ASP A 9 -14.04 -12.31 12.68
N PRO A 10 -15.03 -13.20 12.88
CA PRO A 10 -15.49 -14.12 11.85
C PRO A 10 -16.23 -13.42 10.70
N THR A 11 -16.69 -12.19 10.90
CA THR A 11 -17.43 -11.41 9.89
C THR A 11 -16.54 -10.52 9.01
N ARG A 12 -15.23 -10.38 9.36
CA ARG A 12 -14.25 -9.50 8.69
C ARG A 12 -14.73 -8.04 8.53
N LYS A 13 -15.62 -7.57 9.41
CA LYS A 13 -16.17 -6.22 9.36
C LYS A 13 -15.36 -5.22 10.18
N GLU A 14 -14.65 -5.71 11.19
CA GLU A 14 -13.90 -4.87 12.12
C GLU A 14 -12.43 -5.29 12.19
N GLY A 15 -11.53 -4.32 12.18
CA GLY A 15 -10.08 -4.55 12.26
C GLY A 15 -9.33 -4.56 10.92
N CYS A 16 -8.00 -4.68 10.99
CA CYS A 16 -7.13 -4.75 9.82
C CYS A 16 -7.33 -6.08 9.08
N VAL A 17 -7.94 -6.03 7.90
CA VAL A 17 -7.98 -7.19 7.00
C VAL A 17 -6.54 -7.48 6.58
N PRO A 18 -6.00 -8.70 6.86
CA PRO A 18 -4.57 -8.96 6.63
C PRO A 18 -4.12 -8.77 5.18
N THR A 19 -5.00 -9.07 4.21
CA THR A 19 -4.68 -8.90 2.78
C THR A 19 -4.59 -7.45 2.37
N ASP A 20 -5.47 -6.60 2.88
CA ASP A 20 -5.50 -5.18 2.55
C ASP A 20 -4.34 -4.48 3.25
N THR A 21 -4.05 -4.90 4.48
CA THR A 21 -2.87 -4.46 5.24
C THR A 21 -1.58 -4.82 4.50
N LEU A 22 -1.51 -5.99 3.88
CA LEU A 22 -0.36 -6.40 3.06
C LEU A 22 -0.20 -5.49 1.83
N LEU A 23 -1.28 -5.19 1.10
CA LEU A 23 -1.23 -4.27 -0.04
C LEU A 23 -0.72 -2.88 0.39
N VAL A 24 -1.28 -2.33 1.46
CA VAL A 24 -0.85 -1.04 2.01
C VAL A 24 0.61 -1.08 2.46
N SER A 25 1.07 -2.19 3.05
CA SER A 25 2.46 -2.36 3.49
C SER A 25 3.43 -2.29 2.31
N ILE A 26 3.11 -2.94 1.20
CA ILE A 26 3.93 -2.91 -0.02
C ILE A 26 3.93 -1.51 -0.63
N ALA A 27 2.76 -0.87 -0.73
CA ALA A 27 2.63 0.50 -1.22
C ALA A 27 3.45 1.50 -0.38
N GLY A 28 3.37 1.39 0.95
CA GLY A 28 4.10 2.25 1.87
C GLY A 28 5.62 2.04 1.79
N CYS A 29 6.08 0.80 1.68
CA CYS A 29 7.51 0.50 1.50
C CYS A 29 8.06 1.16 0.23
N LEU A 30 7.37 0.99 -0.90
CA LEU A 30 7.75 1.58 -2.18
C LEU A 30 7.71 3.12 -2.14
N ALA A 31 6.69 3.71 -1.48
CA ALA A 31 6.55 5.14 -1.34
C ALA A 31 7.77 5.78 -0.64
N ILE A 32 8.27 5.14 0.42
CA ILE A 32 9.43 5.62 1.18
C ILE A 32 10.65 5.68 0.25
N ASP A 33 10.89 4.64 -0.54
CA ASP A 33 12.02 4.58 -1.45
C ASP A 33 11.94 5.68 -2.53
N VAL A 34 10.78 5.85 -3.18
CA VAL A 34 10.56 6.85 -4.23
C VAL A 34 10.74 8.27 -3.69
N VAL A 35 10.09 8.60 -2.58
CA VAL A 35 10.19 9.93 -1.97
C VAL A 35 11.63 10.21 -1.52
N THR A 36 12.30 9.21 -0.94
CA THR A 36 13.71 9.36 -0.51
C THR A 36 14.63 9.60 -1.70
N PHE A 37 14.42 8.89 -2.81
CA PHE A 37 15.20 9.06 -4.03
C PHE A 37 15.02 10.46 -4.64
N LEU A 38 13.77 10.91 -4.83
CA LEU A 38 13.47 12.23 -5.39
C LEU A 38 14.01 13.37 -4.52
N ARG A 39 13.93 13.24 -3.18
CA ARG A 39 14.52 14.22 -2.26
C ARG A 39 16.05 14.25 -2.35
N LYS A 40 16.72 13.11 -2.57
CA LYS A 40 18.17 13.08 -2.84
C LYS A 40 18.54 13.81 -4.13
N MET A 41 17.65 13.79 -5.12
CA MET A 41 17.80 14.56 -6.36
C MET A 41 17.45 16.05 -6.23
N LYS A 42 17.06 16.50 -5.03
CA LYS A 42 16.63 17.88 -4.73
C LYS A 42 15.33 18.33 -5.40
N VAL A 43 14.51 17.39 -5.88
CA VAL A 43 13.17 17.68 -6.42
C VAL A 43 12.24 18.12 -5.29
N GLU A 44 11.46 19.18 -5.51
CA GLU A 44 10.42 19.64 -4.59
C GLU A 44 9.12 18.88 -4.85
N ILE A 45 8.79 17.89 -4.02
CA ILE A 45 7.55 17.12 -4.13
C ILE A 45 6.40 17.90 -3.48
N THR A 46 5.34 18.18 -4.24
CA THR A 46 4.13 18.86 -3.74
C THR A 46 2.98 17.90 -3.46
N SER A 47 2.89 16.78 -4.21
CA SER A 47 1.95 15.70 -3.93
C SER A 47 2.53 14.34 -4.30
N PHE A 48 2.13 13.32 -3.56
CA PHE A 48 2.49 11.93 -3.81
C PHE A 48 1.33 11.03 -3.41
N GLU A 49 0.80 10.29 -4.37
CA GLU A 49 -0.33 9.38 -4.19
C GLU A 49 -0.01 8.03 -4.84
N ILE A 50 -0.44 6.95 -4.20
CA ILE A 50 -0.39 5.61 -4.77
C ILE A 50 -1.79 5.02 -4.72
N GLU A 51 -2.30 4.65 -5.88
CA GLU A 51 -3.50 3.85 -6.04
C GLU A 51 -3.08 2.39 -6.23
N ILE A 52 -3.55 1.49 -5.37
CA ILE A 52 -3.17 0.07 -5.39
C ILE A 52 -4.42 -0.81 -5.46
N SER A 53 -4.39 -1.82 -6.31
CA SER A 53 -5.43 -2.85 -6.44
C SER A 53 -4.81 -4.23 -6.60
N GLY A 54 -5.51 -5.28 -6.17
CA GLY A 54 -5.01 -6.64 -6.27
C GLY A 54 -6.07 -7.60 -6.77
N GLU A 55 -5.76 -8.38 -7.81
CA GLU A 55 -6.60 -9.47 -8.28
C GLU A 55 -6.34 -10.72 -7.43
N ARG A 56 -7.40 -11.30 -6.87
CA ARG A 56 -7.29 -12.51 -6.03
C ARG A 56 -7.81 -13.73 -6.77
N ASN A 57 -7.20 -14.88 -6.46
CA ASN A 57 -7.75 -16.16 -6.85
C ASN A 57 -9.13 -16.37 -6.17
N PRO A 58 -10.22 -16.61 -6.92
CA PRO A 58 -11.56 -16.73 -6.34
C PRO A 58 -11.71 -17.99 -5.49
N THR A 59 -10.96 -19.05 -5.80
CA THR A 59 -10.99 -20.33 -5.07
C THR A 59 -9.88 -20.40 -4.02
N PRO A 60 -10.03 -21.21 -2.96
CA PRO A 60 -8.92 -21.48 -2.05
C PRO A 60 -7.76 -22.20 -2.78
N PRO A 61 -6.50 -21.83 -2.49
CA PRO A 61 -6.08 -20.68 -1.69
C PRO A 61 -6.33 -19.34 -2.40
N GLN A 62 -6.86 -18.34 -1.67
CA GLN A 62 -7.21 -17.01 -2.22
C GLN A 62 -6.01 -16.05 -2.24
N TYR A 63 -4.93 -16.43 -2.91
CA TYR A 63 -3.72 -15.62 -3.07
C TYR A 63 -3.92 -14.46 -4.07
N PHE A 64 -3.04 -13.46 -4.04
CA PHE A 64 -3.00 -12.41 -5.06
C PHE A 64 -2.34 -12.95 -6.34
N LYS A 65 -3.06 -12.91 -7.47
CA LYS A 65 -2.54 -13.25 -8.81
C LYS A 65 -1.72 -12.12 -9.39
N SER A 66 -2.21 -10.90 -9.22
CA SER A 66 -1.56 -9.67 -9.65
C SER A 66 -1.85 -8.55 -8.65
N VAL A 67 -0.96 -7.56 -8.65
CA VAL A 67 -1.12 -6.32 -7.90
C VAL A 67 -0.75 -5.19 -8.84
N ASP A 68 -1.67 -4.28 -9.06
CA ASP A 68 -1.51 -3.10 -9.91
C ASP A 68 -1.35 -1.87 -9.03
N MET A 69 -0.32 -1.08 -9.31
CA MET A 69 0.03 0.13 -8.56
C MET A 69 0.23 1.30 -9.52
N ALA A 70 -0.61 2.33 -9.37
CA ALA A 70 -0.46 3.59 -10.09
C ALA A 70 0.08 4.66 -9.13
N ILE A 71 1.28 5.16 -9.43
CA ILE A 71 1.93 6.22 -8.64
C ILE A 71 1.71 7.55 -9.35
N ARG A 72 1.17 8.54 -8.63
CA ARG A 72 0.97 9.92 -9.10
C ARG A 72 1.83 10.85 -8.25
N ILE A 73 2.73 11.57 -8.89
CA ILE A 73 3.66 12.49 -8.23
C ILE A 73 3.54 13.85 -8.90
N SER A 74 3.41 14.90 -8.11
CA SER A 74 3.52 16.28 -8.58
C SER A 74 4.61 17.00 -7.82
N GLY A 75 5.32 17.90 -8.49
CA GLY A 75 6.44 18.62 -7.92
C GLY A 75 7.02 19.65 -8.87
N LYS A 76 8.09 20.28 -8.44
CA LYS A 76 8.90 21.22 -9.21
C LYS A 76 10.37 20.76 -9.17
N ASP A 77 11.06 21.00 -10.29
CA ASP A 77 12.51 20.76 -10.41
C ASP A 77 13.32 21.72 -9.53
#